data_AF-A0A9C9KUN1-F1
#
_entry.id   AF-A0A9C9KUN1-F1
#
_cell.length_a   1.000
_cell.length_b   1.000
_cell.length_c   1.000
_cell.angle_alpha   90.00
_cell.angle_beta   90.00
_cell.angle_gamma   90.00
#
_symmetry.space_group_name_H-M   'P 1'
#
loop_
_entity.id
_entity.type
_entity.pdbx_description
1 polymer ?
#
loop_
_entity_poly.entity_id
_entity_poly.type
_entity_poly.pdbx_seq_one_letter_code
_entity_poly.pdbx_strand_id
1 'polypeptide(L)'
;MRKQKALLFEMSRPGRSGYSLPECDVPQKPLAELIPEKRQRRELPELPELSEGEVIRHFTELSTRNFGVDTGFYPLGSCTMKYNPKVNEETAALPGFALLHPCQQEETVQGALELLYRMEQELKELTGMDRFTLQPAAGAHGELTGLMVIQA
;
A
#
# COMPACT_ATOMS: atom_id res chain seq x y z
N MET A 1 -10.16 20.95 -24.04
CA MET A 1 -9.31 19.78 -23.71
C MET A 1 -8.35 20.16 -22.61
N ARG A 2 -8.19 19.35 -21.55
CA ARG A 2 -7.19 19.61 -20.50
C ARG A 2 -5.79 19.56 -21.15
N LYS A 3 -4.94 20.55 -20.88
CA LYS A 3 -3.57 20.57 -21.43
C LYS A 3 -2.80 19.33 -20.96
N GLN A 4 -1.99 18.78 -21.86
CA GLN A 4 -1.04 17.73 -21.54
C GLN A 4 -0.12 18.22 -20.42
N LYS A 5 0.07 17.40 -19.37
CA LYS A 5 0.91 17.72 -18.23
C LYS A 5 2.26 17.03 -18.40
N ALA A 6 3.31 17.71 -17.97
CA ALA A 6 4.62 17.11 -17.87
C ALA A 6 4.61 15.89 -16.93
N LEU A 7 5.26 14.81 -17.33
CA LEU A 7 5.56 13.69 -16.47
C LEU A 7 6.47 14.14 -15.33
N LEU A 8 6.43 13.42 -14.23
CA LEU A 8 7.26 13.69 -13.06
C LEU A 8 8.77 13.66 -13.44
N PHE A 9 9.16 12.83 -14.41
CA PHE A 9 10.49 12.77 -15.02
C PHE A 9 10.88 14.00 -15.85
N GLU A 10 9.92 14.60 -16.57
CA GLU A 10 10.15 15.80 -17.39
C GLU A 10 10.28 17.06 -16.52
N MET A 11 9.77 17.02 -15.29
CA MET A 11 9.92 18.06 -14.28
C MET A 11 11.22 17.94 -13.48
N SER A 12 11.90 16.78 -13.56
CA SER A 12 13.10 16.45 -12.79
C SER A 12 14.22 17.47 -13.03
N ARG A 13 14.94 17.84 -11.98
CA ARG A 13 16.20 18.59 -12.11
C ARG A 13 17.29 17.97 -11.24
N PRO A 14 18.48 17.70 -11.79
CA PRO A 14 19.58 17.11 -11.03
C PRO A 14 19.90 17.86 -9.73
N GLY A 15 20.12 17.09 -8.67
CA GLY A 15 20.46 17.56 -7.32
C GLY A 15 19.27 17.96 -6.44
N ARG A 16 18.03 17.83 -6.91
CA ARG A 16 16.84 18.15 -6.09
C ARG A 16 16.45 16.97 -5.19
N SER A 17 16.22 17.28 -3.92
CA SER A 17 15.63 16.36 -2.95
C SER A 17 14.26 16.85 -2.48
N GLY A 18 13.31 15.93 -2.38
CA GLY A 18 11.96 16.16 -1.89
C GLY A 18 11.69 15.47 -0.55
N TYR A 19 12.73 15.00 0.12
CA TYR A 19 12.65 14.28 1.37
C TYR A 19 13.73 14.76 2.34
N SER A 20 13.44 14.60 3.63
CA SER A 20 14.40 14.75 4.73
C SER A 20 14.37 13.46 5.54
N LEU A 21 15.47 12.70 5.51
CA LEU A 21 15.61 11.51 6.34
C LEU A 21 16.06 11.92 7.75
N PRO A 22 15.70 11.16 8.81
CA PRO A 22 16.29 11.36 10.12
C PRO A 22 17.80 11.16 10.10
N GLU A 23 18.50 11.76 11.05
CA GLU A 23 19.93 11.54 11.23
C GLU A 23 20.22 10.06 11.50
N CYS A 24 21.37 9.59 11.04
CA CYS A 24 21.80 8.21 11.27
C CYS A 24 22.06 8.00 12.77
N ASP A 25 21.27 7.12 13.37
CA ASP A 25 21.30 6.77 14.80
C ASP A 25 22.23 5.59 15.11
N VAL A 26 22.95 5.09 14.11
CA VAL A 26 23.90 3.97 14.22
C VAL A 26 25.31 4.39 13.77
N PRO A 27 26.37 3.67 14.21
CA PRO A 27 27.74 3.98 13.79
C PRO A 27 27.89 3.95 12.26
N GLN A 28 28.33 5.07 11.69
CA GLN A 28 28.58 5.17 10.25
C GLN A 28 29.84 4.40 9.86
N LYS A 29 29.73 3.57 8.82
CA LYS A 29 30.85 2.81 8.25
C LYS A 29 30.98 3.10 6.75
N PRO A 30 32.21 3.07 6.19
CA PRO A 30 32.41 3.18 4.76
C PRO A 30 31.63 2.10 3.98
N LEU A 31 31.04 2.47 2.85
CA LEU A 31 30.25 1.56 2.01
C LEU A 31 31.03 0.30 1.61
N ALA A 32 32.33 0.43 1.35
CA ALA A 32 33.21 -0.69 0.97
C ALA A 32 33.35 -1.77 2.07
N GLU A 33 33.15 -1.41 3.34
CA GLU A 33 33.13 -2.36 4.46
C GLU A 33 31.78 -3.06 4.61
N LEU A 34 30.70 -2.42 4.15
CA LEU A 34 29.32 -2.90 4.26
C LEU A 34 28.92 -3.79 3.07
N ILE A 35 29.29 -3.38 1.85
CA ILE A 35 28.85 -4.02 0.62
C ILE A 35 30.07 -4.26 -0.29
N PRO A 36 30.39 -5.52 -0.65
CA PRO A 36 31.47 -5.81 -1.58
C PRO A 36 31.26 -5.11 -2.93
N GLU A 37 32.31 -4.54 -3.53
CA GLU A 37 32.26 -3.73 -4.76
C GLU A 37 31.49 -4.43 -5.91
N LYS A 38 31.69 -5.74 -6.08
CA LYS A 38 30.98 -6.55 -7.09
C LYS A 38 29.45 -6.59 -6.95
N ARG A 39 28.91 -6.15 -5.81
CA ARG A 39 27.48 -6.04 -5.52
C ARG A 39 26.99 -4.59 -5.43
N GLN A 40 27.89 -3.62 -5.57
CA GLN A 40 27.52 -2.21 -5.57
C GLN A 40 26.94 -1.82 -6.93
N ARG A 41 25.87 -1.03 -6.90
CA ARG A 41 25.24 -0.49 -8.10
C ARG A 41 26.18 0.56 -8.72
N ARG A 42 26.44 0.46 -10.02
CA ARG A 42 27.36 1.36 -10.74
C ARG A 42 26.69 2.61 -11.31
N GLU A 43 25.41 2.52 -11.62
CA GLU A 43 24.62 3.59 -12.24
C GLU A 43 23.43 3.90 -11.35
N LEU A 44 23.13 5.17 -11.11
CA LEU A 44 21.94 5.56 -10.33
C LEU A 44 20.66 5.09 -11.03
N PRO A 45 19.59 4.77 -10.28
CA PRO A 45 18.29 4.61 -10.91
C PRO A 45 17.83 5.94 -11.51
N GLU A 46 17.09 5.85 -12.60
CA GLU A 46 16.43 6.99 -13.25
C GLU A 46 15.19 7.44 -12.44
N LEU A 47 15.39 7.69 -11.15
CA LEU A 47 14.37 8.30 -10.30
C LEU A 47 14.35 9.81 -10.55
N PRO A 48 13.16 10.43 -10.52
CA PRO A 48 13.05 11.87 -10.72
C PRO A 48 13.47 12.64 -9.46
N GLU A 49 14.13 13.77 -9.68
CA GLU A 49 14.70 14.64 -8.66
C GLU A 49 13.86 15.92 -8.57
N LEU A 50 13.04 16.01 -7.51
CA LEU A 50 12.04 17.07 -7.32
C LEU A 50 12.00 17.50 -5.86
N SER A 51 11.61 18.74 -5.63
CA SER A 51 11.28 19.21 -4.27
C SER A 51 9.93 18.66 -3.79
N GLU A 52 9.73 18.62 -2.47
CA GLU A 52 8.48 18.15 -1.85
C GLU A 52 7.26 18.91 -2.39
N GLY A 53 7.36 20.23 -2.52
CA GLY A 53 6.30 21.07 -3.07
C GLY A 53 6.00 20.77 -4.55
N GLU A 54 6.97 20.34 -5.33
CA GLU A 54 6.73 19.89 -6.72
C GLU A 54 6.01 18.55 -6.75
N VAL A 55 6.38 17.61 -5.86
CA VAL A 55 5.72 16.31 -5.72
C VAL A 55 4.25 16.49 -5.30
N ILE A 56 3.99 17.31 -4.28
CA ILE A 56 2.63 17.61 -3.81
C ILE A 56 1.80 18.20 -4.94
N ARG A 57 2.27 19.27 -5.60
CA ARG A 57 1.57 19.88 -6.74
C ARG A 57 1.35 18.87 -7.87
N HIS A 58 2.30 17.98 -8.09
CA HIS A 58 2.20 16.97 -9.13
C HIS A 58 1.01 16.04 -8.87
N PHE A 59 0.98 15.39 -7.71
CA PHE A 59 -0.04 14.39 -7.35
C PHE A 59 -1.39 15.01 -7.03
N THR A 60 -1.45 16.22 -6.43
CA THR A 60 -2.72 16.94 -6.24
C THR A 60 -3.38 17.26 -7.58
N GLU A 61 -2.65 17.76 -8.56
CA GLU A 61 -3.27 18.01 -9.86
C GLU A 61 -3.64 16.70 -10.58
N LEU A 62 -2.83 15.63 -10.47
CA LEU A 62 -3.21 14.32 -11.02
C LEU A 62 -4.51 13.80 -10.40
N SER A 63 -4.73 14.00 -9.10
CA SER A 63 -5.99 13.57 -8.46
C SER A 63 -7.20 14.33 -9.01
N THR A 64 -7.09 15.62 -9.30
CA THR A 64 -8.17 16.40 -9.97
C THR A 64 -8.44 15.96 -11.42
N ARG A 65 -7.52 15.17 -12.00
CA ARG A 65 -7.66 14.57 -13.32
C ARG A 65 -8.37 13.22 -13.31
N ASN A 66 -8.56 12.62 -12.14
CA ASN A 66 -9.27 11.37 -11.97
C ASN A 66 -10.76 11.60 -11.66
N PHE A 67 -11.58 10.65 -12.10
CA PHE A 67 -12.97 10.52 -11.67
C PHE A 67 -13.07 9.22 -10.86
N GLY A 68 -13.76 9.28 -9.73
CA GLY A 68 -13.99 8.16 -8.82
C GLY A 68 -15.27 8.34 -8.02
N VAL A 69 -15.55 7.39 -7.12
CA VAL A 69 -16.78 7.34 -6.31
C VAL A 69 -16.98 8.60 -5.48
N ASP A 70 -15.89 9.19 -4.97
CA ASP A 70 -15.95 10.43 -4.17
C ASP A 70 -16.30 11.67 -5.01
N THR A 71 -16.11 11.61 -6.33
CA THR A 71 -16.30 12.76 -7.23
C THR A 71 -17.61 12.72 -8.01
N GLY A 72 -18.32 11.59 -8.02
CA GLY A 72 -19.60 11.46 -8.69
C GLY A 72 -20.09 10.02 -8.82
N PHE A 73 -21.24 9.86 -9.47
CA PHE A 73 -21.87 8.55 -9.67
C PHE A 73 -21.03 7.65 -10.60
N TYR A 74 -20.73 6.43 -10.13
CA TYR A 74 -19.78 5.53 -10.78
C TYR A 74 -20.38 4.12 -11.05
N PRO A 75 -21.33 3.97 -11.99
CA PRO A 75 -22.14 2.74 -12.15
C PRO A 75 -21.44 1.64 -12.94
N LEU A 76 -20.35 1.09 -12.41
CA LEU A 76 -19.71 -0.09 -13.00
C LEU A 76 -20.38 -1.37 -12.51
N GLY A 77 -21.00 -2.12 -13.43
CA GLY A 77 -21.54 -3.44 -13.16
C GLY A 77 -20.47 -4.42 -12.67
N SER A 78 -20.84 -5.34 -11.79
CA SER A 78 -19.94 -6.32 -11.13
C SER A 78 -18.84 -5.74 -10.22
N CYS A 79 -18.57 -4.43 -10.24
CA CYS A 79 -17.49 -3.83 -9.45
C CYS A 79 -17.94 -3.34 -8.06
N THR A 80 -19.25 -3.25 -7.80
CA THR A 80 -19.82 -2.79 -6.52
C THR A 80 -19.20 -1.47 -6.05
N MET A 81 -19.27 -0.43 -6.87
CA MET A 81 -18.71 0.91 -6.60
C MET A 81 -19.53 1.68 -5.55
N LYS A 82 -19.58 1.14 -4.32
CA LYS A 82 -20.26 1.72 -3.16
C LYS A 82 -19.42 2.82 -2.53
N TYR A 83 -20.05 3.62 -1.66
CA TYR A 83 -19.32 4.56 -0.80
C TYR A 83 -18.26 3.86 0.05
N ASN A 84 -17.07 4.47 0.15
CA ASN A 84 -15.97 4.06 1.03
C ASN A 84 -15.95 4.97 2.28
N PRO A 85 -16.50 4.53 3.44
CA PRO A 85 -16.55 5.34 4.65
C PRO A 85 -15.18 5.82 5.10
N LYS A 86 -15.02 7.14 5.32
CA LYS A 86 -13.72 7.72 5.71
C LYS A 86 -13.22 7.26 7.07
N VAL A 87 -14.14 6.85 7.96
CA VAL A 87 -13.79 6.18 9.23
C VAL A 87 -12.96 4.91 9.02
N ASN A 88 -13.10 4.22 7.88
CA ASN A 88 -12.31 3.02 7.59
C ASN A 88 -10.83 3.37 7.36
N GLU A 89 -10.54 4.49 6.71
CA GLU A 89 -9.16 4.97 6.51
C GLU A 89 -8.53 5.36 7.85
N GLU A 90 -9.27 6.07 8.70
CA GLU A 90 -8.84 6.42 10.06
C GLU A 90 -8.58 5.18 10.92
N THR A 91 -9.45 4.17 10.82
CA THR A 91 -9.33 2.91 11.55
C THR A 91 -8.12 2.10 11.06
N ALA A 92 -7.92 2.00 9.75
CA ALA A 92 -6.76 1.29 9.18
C ALA A 92 -5.43 1.97 9.54
N ALA A 93 -5.43 3.30 9.71
CA ALA A 93 -4.25 4.08 10.09
C ALA A 93 -3.90 4.01 11.59
N LEU A 94 -4.70 3.33 12.42
CA LEU A 94 -4.38 3.15 13.83
C LEU A 94 -2.99 2.51 13.98
N PRO A 95 -2.11 3.02 14.87
CA PRO A 95 -0.75 2.49 15.03
C PRO A 95 -0.72 0.99 15.35
N GLY A 96 -1.72 0.51 16.11
CA GLY A 96 -1.90 -0.91 16.42
C GLY A 96 -2.26 -1.80 15.23
N PHE A 97 -2.44 -1.25 14.03
CA PHE A 97 -2.58 -1.98 12.78
C PHE A 97 -1.49 -1.59 11.77
N ALA A 98 -1.31 -0.29 11.52
CA ALA A 98 -0.41 0.21 10.47
C ALA A 98 1.08 -0.06 10.74
N LEU A 99 1.48 -0.24 12.00
CA LEU A 99 2.88 -0.43 12.40
C LEU A 99 3.19 -1.86 12.85
N LEU A 100 2.27 -2.81 12.65
CA LEU A 100 2.50 -4.20 13.02
C LEU A 100 3.46 -4.89 12.04
N HIS A 101 4.44 -5.61 12.57
CA HIS A 101 5.23 -6.56 11.79
C HIS A 101 4.52 -7.92 11.78
N PRO A 102 4.34 -8.58 10.62
CA PRO A 102 3.60 -9.85 10.54
C PRO A 102 4.22 -11.00 11.34
N CYS A 103 5.53 -10.95 11.61
CA CYS A 103 6.26 -11.96 12.39
C CYS A 103 6.63 -11.51 13.82
N GLN A 104 5.98 -10.48 14.38
CA GLN A 104 6.21 -10.14 15.79
C GLN A 104 5.53 -11.15 16.71
N GLN A 105 5.94 -11.16 17.99
CA GLN A 105 5.43 -12.10 18.99
C GLN A 105 3.89 -12.01 19.11
N GLU A 106 3.21 -13.15 19.16
CA GLU A 106 1.74 -13.22 19.13
C GLU A 106 1.10 -12.47 20.31
N GLU A 107 1.77 -12.45 21.46
CA GLU A 107 1.33 -11.76 22.67
C GLU A 107 1.22 -10.24 22.45
N THR A 108 1.96 -9.67 21.49
CA THR A 108 1.94 -8.24 21.19
C THR A 108 0.90 -7.85 20.13
N VAL A 109 0.21 -8.82 19.51
CA VAL A 109 -0.73 -8.61 18.39
C VAL A 109 -2.14 -9.13 18.63
N GLN A 110 -2.50 -9.42 19.88
CA GLN A 110 -3.80 -10.02 20.21
C GLN A 110 -5.00 -9.23 19.65
N GLY A 111 -4.93 -7.89 19.58
CA GLY A 111 -6.00 -7.09 18.98
C GLY A 111 -6.19 -7.33 17.47
N ALA A 112 -5.11 -7.56 16.72
CA ALA A 112 -5.19 -7.90 15.30
C ALA A 112 -5.68 -9.34 15.08
N LEU A 113 -5.22 -10.28 15.92
CA LEU A 113 -5.70 -11.67 15.87
C LEU A 113 -7.19 -11.77 16.22
N GLU A 114 -7.65 -11.00 17.20
CA GLU A 114 -9.05 -10.90 17.55
C GLU A 114 -9.88 -10.33 16.38
N LEU A 115 -9.40 -9.30 15.69
CA LEU A 115 -10.05 -8.76 14.49
C LEU A 115 -10.21 -9.83 13.39
N LEU A 116 -9.14 -10.59 13.10
CA LEU A 116 -9.18 -11.66 12.11
C LEU A 116 -10.17 -12.76 12.51
N TYR A 117 -10.17 -13.17 13.78
CA TYR A 117 -11.09 -14.18 14.30
C TYR A 117 -12.56 -13.73 14.21
N ARG A 118 -12.86 -12.50 14.64
CA ARG A 118 -14.23 -11.95 14.59
C ARG A 118 -14.71 -11.84 13.15
N MET A 119 -13.86 -11.39 12.24
CA MET A 119 -14.16 -11.34 10.81
C MET A 119 -14.47 -12.75 10.23
N GLU A 120 -13.69 -13.77 10.62
CA GLU A 120 -14.00 -15.17 10.25
C GLU A 120 -15.42 -15.56 10.72
N GLN A 121 -15.76 -15.28 11.99
CA GLN A 121 -17.08 -15.65 12.52
C GLN A 121 -18.23 -14.91 11.82
N GLU A 122 -18.08 -13.62 11.55
CA GLU A 122 -19.08 -12.82 10.83
C GLU A 122 -19.28 -13.34 9.39
N LEU A 123 -18.21 -13.66 8.67
CA LEU A 123 -18.29 -14.18 7.31
C LEU A 123 -18.90 -15.59 7.26
N LYS A 124 -18.59 -16.45 8.26
CA LYS A 124 -19.24 -17.75 8.41
C LYS A 124 -20.75 -17.60 8.57
N GLU A 125 -21.18 -16.70 9.46
CA GLU A 125 -22.61 -16.45 9.70
C GLU A 125 -23.31 -15.93 8.44
N LEU A 126 -22.69 -15.00 7.71
CA LEU A 126 -23.27 -14.41 6.50
C LEU A 126 -23.41 -15.40 5.33
N THR A 127 -22.57 -16.42 5.26
CA THR A 127 -22.49 -17.33 4.09
C THR A 127 -22.89 -18.77 4.38
N GLY A 128 -23.01 -19.15 5.65
CA GLY A 128 -23.35 -20.51 6.07
C GLY A 128 -22.19 -21.52 5.98
N MET A 129 -20.94 -21.07 5.93
CA MET A 129 -19.76 -21.94 5.88
C MET A 129 -19.24 -22.29 7.28
N ASP A 130 -18.58 -23.45 7.40
CA ASP A 130 -17.97 -23.89 8.66
C ASP A 130 -16.71 -23.09 9.04
N ARG A 131 -15.95 -22.62 8.05
CA ARG A 131 -14.65 -21.92 8.20
C ARG A 131 -14.40 -20.91 7.08
N PHE A 132 -13.58 -19.90 7.38
CA PHE A 132 -13.03 -18.93 6.42
C PHE A 132 -11.52 -18.80 6.54
N THR A 133 -10.87 -18.47 5.42
CA THR A 133 -9.48 -17.96 5.40
C THR A 133 -9.48 -16.52 4.90
N LEU A 134 -8.67 -15.67 5.54
CA LEU A 134 -8.50 -14.26 5.19
C LEU A 134 -7.20 -13.98 4.43
N GLN A 135 -6.47 -15.04 4.05
CA GLN A 135 -5.17 -14.93 3.37
C GLN A 135 -5.25 -14.56 1.88
N PRO A 136 -6.24 -15.00 1.07
CA PRO A 136 -6.29 -14.64 -0.34
C PRO A 136 -6.49 -13.14 -0.56
N ALA A 137 -5.60 -12.52 -1.34
CA ALA A 137 -5.53 -11.06 -1.52
C ALA A 137 -6.53 -10.45 -2.54
N ALA A 138 -7.29 -11.29 -3.26
CA ALA A 138 -8.27 -10.86 -4.26
C ALA A 138 -9.27 -11.99 -4.58
N GLY A 139 -10.37 -11.66 -5.28
CA GLY A 139 -11.39 -12.64 -5.68
C GLY A 139 -10.82 -13.83 -6.47
N ALA A 140 -10.07 -13.56 -7.55
CA ALA A 140 -9.44 -14.61 -8.35
C ALA A 140 -8.42 -15.48 -7.57
N HIS A 141 -7.77 -14.90 -6.55
CA HIS A 141 -6.89 -15.65 -5.65
C HIS A 141 -7.72 -16.57 -4.72
N GLY A 142 -8.88 -16.11 -4.28
CA GLY A 142 -9.86 -16.92 -3.54
C GLY A 142 -10.40 -18.09 -4.37
N GLU A 143 -10.70 -17.86 -5.66
CA GLU A 143 -11.11 -18.93 -6.60
C GLU A 143 -10.03 -20.01 -6.73
N LEU A 144 -8.76 -19.62 -6.96
CA LEU A 144 -7.64 -20.56 -7.00
C LEU A 144 -7.51 -21.32 -5.67
N THR A 145 -7.61 -20.63 -4.54
CA THR A 145 -7.56 -21.26 -3.21
C THR A 145 -8.65 -22.31 -3.05
N GLY A 146 -9.89 -21.98 -3.45
CA GLY A 146 -11.02 -22.92 -3.41
C GLY A 146 -10.79 -24.14 -4.30
N LEU A 147 -10.30 -23.94 -5.52
CA LEU A 147 -9.96 -25.05 -6.43
C LEU A 147 -8.86 -25.95 -5.84
N MET A 148 -7.84 -25.38 -5.21
CA MET A 148 -6.77 -26.16 -4.58
C MET A 148 -7.25 -26.96 -3.35
N VAL A 149 -8.20 -26.41 -2.58
CA VAL A 149 -8.82 -27.13 -1.45
C VAL A 149 -9.71 -28.27 -1.94
N ILE A 150 -10.47 -28.07 -3.02
CA ILE A 150 -11.33 -29.11 -3.61
C ILE A 150 -10.50 -30.24 -4.26
N GLN A 151 -9.35 -29.89 -4.84
CA GLN A 151 -8.46 -30.87 -5.46
C GLN A 151 -7.80 -31.81 -4.43
N ALA A 152 -7.56 -31.33 -3.22
CA ALA A 152 -6.86 -32.04 -2.15
C ALA A 152 -7.65 -33.25 -1.61
#